data_AF-A0A9L0SGS0-F1
#
_entry.id   AF-A0A9L0SGS0-F1
#
_cell.length_a   1.000
_cell.length_b   1.000
_cell.length_c   1.000
_cell.angle_alpha   90.00
_cell.angle_beta   90.00
_cell.angle_gamma   90.00
#
_symmetry.space_group_name_H-M   'P 1'
#
loop_
_entity.id
_entity.type
_entity.pdbx_description
1 polymer ?
#
loop_
_entity_poly.entity_id
_entity_poly.type
_entity_poly.pdbx_seq_one_letter_code
_entity_poly.pdbx_strand_id
1 'polypeptide(L)'
;MAAGRWAPGLWRACNWLMAAFFALAAVVQVNDPDAEVWVMVYMIPAVLTLLVGLNPLVTGNFIWKSVSAIHIFFCITWAVGLAYYLLLHTQQNIIHEEEGRELFGLVIITAWMSLCHSSSKKPVGGRIQLAIAVVIALFPLLSWVYIYANKEMRSSWPTHCKTGHELNEGARRAKRTSTSWKGKSDRIKEFGTENNREY
;
A
#
# COMPACT_ATOMS: atom_id res chain seq x y z
N MET A 1 -1.34 -37.13 7.70
CA MET A 1 -2.38 -36.08 7.54
C MET A 1 -2.15 -34.91 8.53
N ALA A 2 -1.05 -34.17 8.40
CA ALA A 2 -0.71 -33.06 9.31
C ALA A 2 -1.36 -31.70 8.93
N ALA A 3 -1.88 -31.58 7.70
CA ALA A 3 -2.39 -30.32 7.16
C ALA A 3 -3.70 -29.80 7.80
N GLY A 4 -4.42 -30.64 8.58
CA GLY A 4 -5.69 -30.25 9.19
C GLY A 4 -5.57 -29.44 10.49
N ARG A 5 -4.46 -29.60 11.23
CA ARG A 5 -4.30 -29.03 12.58
C ARG A 5 -3.86 -27.56 12.57
N TRP A 6 -3.16 -27.15 11.51
CA TRP A 6 -2.62 -25.80 11.37
C TRP A 6 -3.54 -24.86 10.59
N ALA A 7 -4.48 -25.38 9.80
CA ALA A 7 -5.36 -24.58 8.95
C ALA A 7 -6.21 -23.55 9.74
N PRO A 8 -6.82 -23.89 10.88
CA PRO A 8 -7.55 -22.90 11.68
C PRO A 8 -6.63 -21.83 12.29
N GLY A 9 -5.44 -22.23 12.75
CA GLY A 9 -4.44 -21.30 13.29
C GLY A 9 -3.91 -20.33 12.22
N LEU A 10 -3.62 -20.85 11.03
CA LEU A 10 -3.15 -20.06 9.90
C LEU A 10 -4.23 -19.09 9.40
N TRP A 11 -5.49 -19.55 9.31
CA TRP A 11 -6.61 -18.67 8.98
C TRP A 11 -6.72 -17.49 9.96
N ARG A 12 -6.61 -17.75 11.26
CA ARG A 12 -6.64 -16.70 12.28
C ARG A 12 -5.45 -15.76 12.17
N ALA A 13 -4.25 -16.29 11.95
CA ALA A 13 -3.05 -15.49 11.73
C ALA A 13 -3.17 -14.59 10.49
N CYS A 14 -3.67 -15.12 9.38
CA CYS A 14 -3.96 -14.34 8.17
C CYS A 14 -4.96 -13.21 8.43
N ASN A 15 -6.01 -13.46 9.23
CA ASN A 15 -6.96 -12.42 9.60
C ASN A 15 -6.33 -11.37 10.52
N TRP A 16 -5.51 -11.73 11.51
CA TRP A 16 -4.80 -10.74 12.32
C TRP A 16 -3.85 -9.88 11.48
N LEU A 17 -3.11 -10.51 10.57
CA LEU A 17 -2.21 -9.83 9.65
C LEU A 17 -2.96 -8.83 8.76
N MET A 18 -4.09 -9.25 8.17
CA MET A 18 -4.88 -8.38 7.31
C MET A 18 -5.63 -7.29 8.08
N ALA A 19 -6.07 -7.56 9.31
CA ALA A 19 -6.62 -6.53 10.18
C ALA A 19 -5.57 -5.45 10.49
N ALA A 20 -4.33 -5.85 10.79
CA ALA A 20 -3.23 -4.91 10.99
C ALA A 20 -2.90 -4.14 9.71
N PHE A 21 -2.91 -4.80 8.55
CA PHE A 21 -2.71 -4.14 7.25
C PHE A 21 -3.77 -3.07 6.98
N PHE A 22 -5.05 -3.37 7.17
CA PHE A 22 -6.12 -2.38 6.97
C PHE A 22 -6.06 -1.24 8.00
N ALA A 23 -5.73 -1.53 9.26
CA ALA A 23 -5.54 -0.48 10.26
C ALA A 23 -4.36 0.44 9.89
N LEU A 24 -3.25 -0.12 9.40
CA LEU A 24 -2.11 0.66 8.92
C LEU A 24 -2.48 1.50 7.70
N ALA A 25 -3.24 0.93 6.75
CA ALA A 25 -3.74 1.68 5.60
C ALA A 25 -4.59 2.88 6.06
N ALA A 26 -5.51 2.69 7.02
CA ALA A 26 -6.28 3.79 7.59
C ALA A 26 -5.38 4.89 8.18
N VAL A 27 -4.32 4.53 8.93
CA VAL A 27 -3.38 5.50 9.50
C VAL A 27 -2.64 6.29 8.43
N VAL A 28 -2.21 5.63 7.35
CA VAL A 28 -1.51 6.31 6.24
C VAL A 28 -2.43 7.32 5.55
N GLN A 29 -3.71 6.98 5.37
CA GLN A 29 -4.70 7.85 4.72
C GLN A 29 -5.08 9.10 5.54
N VAL A 30 -4.70 9.21 6.82
CA VAL A 30 -4.91 10.45 7.60
C VAL A 30 -4.19 11.65 6.99
N ASN A 31 -3.15 11.40 6.18
CA ASN A 31 -2.38 12.46 5.54
C ASN A 31 -2.97 12.93 4.20
N ASP A 32 -4.03 12.28 3.70
CA ASP A 32 -4.67 12.59 2.42
C ASP A 32 -5.79 13.64 2.60
N PRO A 33 -6.09 14.46 1.58
CA PRO A 33 -7.09 15.54 1.67
C PRO A 33 -8.52 15.06 1.95
N ASP A 34 -8.81 13.79 1.66
CA ASP A 34 -10.11 13.11 1.86
C ASP A 34 -10.05 12.00 2.92
N ALA A 35 -9.13 12.15 3.88
CA ALA A 35 -8.86 11.22 4.97
C ALA A 35 -10.11 10.66 5.67
N GLU A 36 -11.13 11.48 5.93
CA GLU A 36 -12.30 11.07 6.72
C GLU A 36 -13.01 9.85 6.14
N VAL A 37 -13.22 9.84 4.82
CA VAL A 37 -13.92 8.75 4.13
C VAL A 37 -13.02 7.53 4.05
N TRP A 38 -11.76 7.71 3.67
CA TRP A 38 -10.81 6.60 3.51
C TRP A 38 -10.48 5.90 4.82
N VAL A 39 -10.30 6.64 5.91
CA VAL A 39 -10.11 6.05 7.25
C VAL A 39 -11.29 5.14 7.59
N MET A 40 -12.53 5.58 7.34
CA MET A 40 -13.71 4.73 7.57
C MET A 40 -13.74 3.50 6.65
N VAL A 41 -13.40 3.67 5.38
CA VAL A 41 -13.34 2.59 4.39
C VAL A 41 -12.36 1.50 4.81
N TYR A 42 -11.22 1.85 5.41
CA TYR A 42 -10.25 0.87 5.90
C TYR A 42 -10.51 0.37 7.33
N MET A 43 -11.09 1.18 8.21
CA MET A 43 -11.33 0.80 9.61
C MET A 43 -12.45 -0.23 9.77
N ILE A 44 -13.52 -0.14 8.98
CA ILE A 44 -14.62 -1.12 8.99
C ILE A 44 -14.08 -2.54 8.70
N PRO A 45 -13.36 -2.80 7.58
CA PRO A 45 -12.80 -4.12 7.30
C PRO A 45 -11.70 -4.50 8.28
N ALA A 46 -10.94 -3.55 8.85
CA ALA A 46 -9.96 -3.86 9.91
C ALA A 46 -10.65 -4.49 11.14
N VAL A 47 -11.72 -3.87 11.64
CA VAL A 47 -12.48 -4.39 12.79
C VAL A 47 -13.17 -5.70 12.46
N LEU A 48 -13.86 -5.79 11.31
CA LEU A 48 -14.54 -7.01 10.91
C LEU A 48 -13.58 -8.19 10.76
N THR A 49 -12.40 -7.96 10.17
CA THR A 49 -11.35 -8.96 10.00
C THR A 49 -10.73 -9.36 11.33
N LEU A 50 -10.51 -8.40 12.24
CA LEU A 50 -10.02 -8.68 13.60
C LEU A 50 -10.97 -9.61 14.34
N LEU A 51 -12.29 -9.35 14.26
CA LEU A 51 -13.31 -10.20 14.86
C LEU A 51 -13.25 -11.64 14.31
N VAL A 52 -12.99 -11.83 13.01
CA VAL A 52 -12.80 -13.18 12.42
C VAL A 52 -11.54 -13.86 12.97
N GLY A 53 -10.44 -13.13 13.15
CA GLY A 53 -9.22 -13.65 13.76
C GLY A 53 -9.40 -14.06 15.23
N LEU A 54 -10.17 -13.27 15.99
CA LEU A 54 -10.51 -13.57 17.39
C LEU A 54 -11.46 -14.77 17.50
N ASN A 55 -12.55 -14.75 16.75
CA ASN A 55 -13.55 -15.81 16.73
C ASN A 55 -14.11 -16.03 15.30
N PRO A 56 -13.62 -17.05 14.57
CA PRO A 56 -14.07 -17.32 13.20
C PRO A 56 -15.58 -17.56 13.05
N LEU A 57 -16.27 -17.96 14.14
CA LEU A 57 -17.72 -18.19 14.15
C LEU A 57 -18.53 -16.91 13.95
N VAL A 58 -17.94 -15.73 14.15
CA VAL A 58 -18.60 -14.43 13.92
C VAL A 58 -19.09 -14.29 12.48
N THR A 59 -18.40 -14.94 11.52
CA THR A 59 -18.79 -14.96 10.11
C THR A 59 -20.15 -15.61 9.87
N GLY A 60 -20.66 -16.41 10.81
CA GLY A 60 -22.00 -16.99 10.78
C GLY A 60 -23.10 -16.05 11.24
N ASN A 61 -22.77 -14.96 11.94
CA ASN A 61 -23.74 -14.00 12.46
C ASN A 61 -24.33 -13.14 11.34
N PHE A 62 -25.66 -12.97 11.34
CA PHE A 62 -26.38 -12.12 10.41
C PHE A 62 -25.87 -10.67 10.41
N ILE A 63 -25.57 -10.09 11.58
CA ILE A 63 -25.09 -8.71 11.69
C ILE A 63 -23.75 -8.56 10.96
N TRP A 64 -22.79 -9.44 11.25
CA TRP A 64 -21.48 -9.41 10.60
C TRP A 64 -21.62 -9.58 9.08
N LYS A 65 -22.47 -10.52 8.62
CA LYS A 65 -22.71 -10.75 7.19
C LYS A 65 -23.34 -9.54 6.50
N SER A 66 -24.33 -8.91 7.12
CA SER A 66 -25.01 -7.74 6.57
C SER A 66 -24.08 -6.54 6.47
N VAL A 67 -23.35 -6.22 7.55
CA VAL A 67 -22.36 -5.12 7.54
C VAL A 67 -21.29 -5.37 6.49
N SER A 68 -20.74 -6.60 6.43
CA SER A 68 -19.75 -6.99 5.41
C SER A 68 -20.30 -6.86 3.99
N ALA A 69 -21.53 -7.33 3.73
CA ALA A 69 -22.12 -7.31 2.39
C ALA A 69 -22.41 -5.89 1.91
N ILE A 70 -22.95 -5.04 2.79
CA ILE A 70 -23.19 -3.61 2.50
C ILE A 70 -21.87 -2.92 2.17
N HIS A 71 -20.83 -3.16 2.98
CA HIS A 71 -19.52 -2.55 2.76
C HIS A 71 -18.87 -3.01 1.45
N ILE A 72 -18.94 -4.32 1.13
CA ILE A 72 -18.49 -4.87 -0.15
C ILE A 72 -19.22 -4.20 -1.31
N PHE A 73 -20.54 -4.06 -1.23
CA PHE A 73 -21.34 -3.43 -2.28
C PHE A 73 -20.88 -1.99 -2.56
N PHE A 74 -20.73 -1.17 -1.51
CA PHE A 74 -20.22 0.20 -1.67
C PHE A 74 -18.81 0.23 -2.26
N CYS A 75 -17.90 -0.64 -1.79
CA CYS A 75 -16.53 -0.72 -2.33
C CYS A 75 -16.51 -1.10 -3.81
N ILE A 76 -17.36 -2.04 -4.24
CA ILE A 76 -17.47 -2.44 -5.65
C ILE A 76 -18.01 -1.29 -6.49
N THR A 77 -19.10 -0.65 -6.07
CA THR A 77 -19.68 0.48 -6.80
C THR A 77 -18.67 1.61 -6.96
N TRP A 78 -17.92 1.94 -5.90
CA TRP A 78 -16.88 2.95 -5.95
C TRP A 78 -15.71 2.55 -6.85
N ALA A 79 -15.22 1.31 -6.73
CA ALA A 79 -14.14 0.79 -7.56
C ALA A 79 -14.51 0.80 -9.05
N VAL A 80 -15.75 0.45 -9.40
CA VAL A 80 -16.23 0.52 -10.79
C VAL A 80 -16.31 1.97 -11.27
N GLY A 81 -16.80 2.90 -10.45
CA GLY A 81 -16.83 4.32 -10.78
C GLY A 81 -15.42 4.87 -11.03
N LEU A 82 -14.48 4.56 -10.14
CA LEU A 82 -13.09 4.97 -10.23
C LEU A 82 -12.38 4.33 -11.44
N ALA A 83 -12.62 3.04 -11.70
CA ALA A 83 -12.09 2.36 -12.88
C ALA A 83 -12.65 2.96 -14.18
N TYR A 84 -13.95 3.28 -14.24
CA TYR A 84 -14.56 3.93 -15.40
C TYR A 84 -14.00 5.34 -15.62
N TYR A 85 -13.84 6.11 -14.54
CA TYR A 85 -13.22 7.43 -14.58
C TYR A 85 -11.80 7.37 -15.16
N LEU A 86 -10.98 6.44 -14.66
CA LEU A 86 -9.62 6.19 -15.13
C LEU A 86 -9.57 5.75 -16.60
N LEU A 87 -10.50 4.89 -17.02
CA LEU A 87 -10.59 4.42 -18.40
C LEU A 87 -10.96 5.55 -19.38
N LEU A 88 -11.82 6.48 -18.97
CA LEU A 88 -12.22 7.61 -19.82
C LEU A 88 -11.18 8.73 -19.89
N HIS A 89 -10.41 8.97 -18.82
CA HIS A 89 -9.44 10.08 -18.74
C HIS A 89 -8.00 9.64 -19.10
N THR A 90 -7.84 8.50 -19.78
CA THR A 90 -6.59 7.76 -20.07
C THR A 90 -5.63 8.41 -21.10
N GLN A 91 -5.48 9.73 -21.16
CA GLN A 91 -4.64 10.39 -22.18
C GLN A 91 -3.36 11.11 -21.71
N GLN A 92 -3.01 11.16 -20.43
CA GLN A 92 -1.69 11.71 -20.05
C GLN A 92 -1.10 10.98 -18.84
N ASN A 93 -0.21 10.02 -19.12
CA ASN A 93 0.93 9.60 -18.31
C ASN A 93 0.65 9.06 -16.89
N ILE A 94 0.65 7.73 -16.75
CA ILE A 94 0.85 6.97 -15.50
C ILE A 94 -0.21 7.30 -14.43
N ILE A 95 -1.21 6.40 -14.29
CA ILE A 95 -2.11 6.25 -13.13
C ILE A 95 -1.82 7.28 -12.02
N HIS A 96 -2.68 8.30 -11.86
CA HIS A 96 -2.60 9.22 -10.74
C HIS A 96 -2.30 8.41 -9.47
N GLU A 97 -1.12 8.62 -8.86
CA GLU A 97 -0.57 7.68 -7.86
C GLU A 97 -1.51 7.47 -6.65
N GLU A 98 -2.41 8.42 -6.44
CA GLU A 98 -3.50 8.39 -5.47
C GLU A 98 -4.70 7.53 -5.93
N GLU A 99 -5.31 7.81 -7.08
CA GLU A 99 -6.46 7.05 -7.60
C GLU A 99 -6.11 5.57 -7.86
N GLY A 100 -4.88 5.27 -8.29
CA GLY A 100 -4.40 3.90 -8.42
C GLY A 100 -4.30 3.17 -7.09
N ARG A 101 -3.81 3.86 -6.05
CA ARG A 101 -3.71 3.35 -4.67
C ARG A 101 -5.08 3.05 -4.11
N GLU A 102 -6.02 3.97 -4.30
CA GLU A 102 -7.42 3.85 -3.87
C GLU A 102 -8.13 2.68 -4.54
N LEU A 103 -8.05 2.57 -5.87
CA LEU A 103 -8.65 1.47 -6.62
C LEU A 103 -8.11 0.12 -6.14
N PHE A 104 -6.78 0.01 -5.99
CA PHE A 104 -6.15 -1.23 -5.53
C PHE A 104 -6.55 -1.58 -4.10
N GLY A 105 -6.65 -0.59 -3.22
CA GLY A 105 -7.15 -0.76 -1.85
C GLY A 105 -8.57 -1.31 -1.80
N LEU A 106 -9.49 -0.74 -2.58
CA LEU A 106 -10.88 -1.21 -2.68
C LEU A 106 -10.97 -2.65 -3.20
N VAL A 107 -10.11 -3.04 -4.15
CA VAL A 107 -10.04 -4.41 -4.66
C VAL A 107 -9.57 -5.38 -3.57
N ILE A 108 -8.55 -5.03 -2.79
CA ILE A 108 -8.08 -5.88 -1.67
C ILE A 108 -9.18 -6.03 -0.61
N ILE A 109 -9.82 -4.93 -0.19
CA ILE A 109 -10.92 -4.96 0.79
C ILE A 109 -12.03 -5.90 0.29
N THR A 110 -12.47 -5.71 -0.95
CA THR A 110 -13.54 -6.49 -1.58
C THR A 110 -13.19 -7.97 -1.62
N ALA A 111 -11.99 -8.32 -2.08
CA ALA A 111 -11.53 -9.70 -2.16
C ALA A 111 -11.45 -10.35 -0.77
N TRP A 112 -10.87 -9.65 0.20
CA TRP A 112 -10.69 -10.17 1.56
C TRP A 112 -12.01 -10.37 2.30
N MET A 113 -12.90 -9.38 2.24
CA MET A 113 -14.21 -9.46 2.87
C MET A 113 -15.07 -10.54 2.21
N SER A 114 -14.98 -10.73 0.89
CA SER A 114 -15.65 -11.81 0.17
C SER A 114 -15.14 -13.20 0.58
N LEU A 115 -13.82 -13.33 0.81
CA LEU A 115 -13.22 -14.54 1.36
C LEU A 115 -13.76 -14.85 2.76
N CYS A 116 -13.77 -13.84 3.65
CA CYS A 116 -14.29 -14.01 5.02
C CYS A 116 -15.78 -14.37 5.03
N HIS A 117 -16.57 -13.73 4.17
CA HIS A 117 -18.00 -14.02 4.00
C HIS A 117 -18.24 -15.45 3.49
N SER A 118 -17.39 -15.93 2.59
CA SER A 118 -17.49 -17.27 2.00
C SER A 118 -16.92 -18.38 2.89
N SER A 119 -16.12 -18.03 3.90
CA SER A 119 -15.53 -18.98 4.86
C SER A 119 -16.59 -19.76 5.65
N SER A 120 -17.81 -19.21 5.79
CA SER A 120 -18.92 -19.91 6.43
C SER A 120 -19.51 -21.07 5.60
N LYS A 121 -19.06 -21.30 4.35
CA LYS A 121 -19.67 -22.26 3.40
C LYS A 121 -18.70 -23.41 3.04
N LYS A 122 -18.89 -24.57 3.69
CA LYS A 122 -18.37 -25.94 3.41
C LYS A 122 -16.83 -26.20 3.47
N PRO A 123 -16.40 -27.38 3.96
CA PRO A 123 -14.99 -27.69 4.30
C PRO A 123 -14.05 -27.97 3.11
N VAL A 124 -14.54 -28.32 1.92
CA VAL A 124 -13.68 -28.64 0.74
C VAL A 124 -13.12 -27.36 0.09
N GLY A 125 -13.86 -26.25 0.15
CA GLY A 125 -13.39 -24.93 -0.29
C GLY A 125 -12.38 -24.27 0.67
N GLY A 126 -12.33 -24.72 1.93
CA GLY A 126 -11.52 -24.07 2.96
C GLY A 126 -10.01 -24.10 2.70
N ARG A 127 -9.48 -25.13 2.05
CA ARG A 127 -8.04 -25.22 1.73
C ARG A 127 -7.64 -24.27 0.58
N ILE A 128 -8.48 -24.16 -0.44
CA ILE A 128 -8.25 -23.24 -1.57
C ILE A 128 -8.44 -21.79 -1.09
N GLN A 129 -9.49 -21.52 -0.31
CA GLN A 129 -9.68 -20.22 0.34
C GLN A 129 -8.48 -19.83 1.22
N LEU A 130 -7.92 -20.77 1.98
CA LEU A 130 -6.74 -20.52 2.79
C LEU A 130 -5.49 -20.22 1.94
N ALA A 131 -5.28 -20.95 0.84
CA ALA A 131 -4.17 -20.68 -0.07
C ALA A 131 -4.29 -19.29 -0.72
N ILE A 132 -5.50 -18.94 -1.20
CA ILE A 132 -5.80 -17.61 -1.74
C ILE A 132 -5.58 -16.53 -0.68
N ALA A 133 -6.04 -16.76 0.55
CA ALA A 133 -5.86 -15.83 1.67
C ALA A 133 -4.38 -15.59 1.98
N VAL A 134 -3.55 -16.65 2.00
CA VAL A 134 -2.10 -16.51 2.21
C VAL A 134 -1.47 -15.66 1.11
N VAL A 135 -1.81 -15.91 -0.16
CA VAL A 135 -1.27 -15.12 -1.29
C VAL A 135 -1.69 -13.65 -1.19
N ILE A 136 -2.98 -13.38 -0.98
CA ILE A 136 -3.51 -12.01 -0.86
C ILE A 136 -2.92 -11.29 0.36
N ALA A 137 -2.67 -12.00 1.46
CA ALA A 137 -2.14 -11.41 2.68
C ALA A 137 -0.63 -11.11 2.59
N LEU A 138 0.13 -11.97 1.89
CA LEU A 138 1.56 -11.79 1.72
C LEU A 138 1.90 -10.77 0.63
N PHE A 139 1.11 -10.70 -0.44
CA PHE A 139 1.43 -9.86 -1.59
C PHE A 139 1.62 -8.36 -1.24
N PRO A 140 0.73 -7.70 -0.47
CA PRO A 140 0.90 -6.31 -0.08
C PRO A 140 2.12 -6.09 0.83
N LEU A 141 2.38 -7.02 1.75
CA LEU A 141 3.52 -6.93 2.67
C LEU A 141 4.86 -7.11 1.95
N LEU A 142 4.94 -8.10 1.08
CA LEU A 142 6.14 -8.34 0.28
C LEU A 142 6.42 -7.16 -0.66
N SER A 143 5.36 -6.63 -1.28
CA SER A 143 5.46 -5.41 -2.11
C SER A 143 5.92 -4.21 -1.29
N TRP A 144 5.40 -4.03 -0.08
CA TRP A 144 5.79 -2.93 0.80
C TRP A 144 7.24 -3.04 1.29
N VAL A 145 7.67 -4.23 1.73
CA VAL A 145 9.07 -4.50 2.12
C VAL A 145 10.02 -4.30 0.95
N TYR A 146 9.62 -4.75 -0.25
CA TYR A 146 10.41 -4.56 -1.46
C TYR A 146 10.61 -3.08 -1.80
N ILE A 147 9.54 -2.28 -1.77
CA ILE A 147 9.60 -0.83 -1.98
C ILE A 147 10.43 -0.17 -0.89
N TYR A 148 10.30 -0.61 0.37
CA TYR A 148 11.09 -0.05 1.47
C TYR A 148 12.59 -0.35 1.32
N ALA A 149 12.96 -1.56 0.89
CA ALA A 149 14.35 -1.96 0.71
C ALA A 149 15.00 -1.32 -0.52
N ASN A 150 14.22 -1.01 -1.56
CA ASN A 150 14.72 -0.48 -2.82
C ASN A 150 14.83 1.06 -2.79
N LYS A 151 16.03 1.56 -2.48
CA LYS A 151 16.33 3.00 -2.33
C LYS A 151 16.18 3.80 -3.63
N GLU A 152 16.31 3.14 -4.78
CA GLU A 152 16.21 3.79 -6.09
C GLU A 152 14.77 4.24 -6.38
N MET A 153 13.80 3.36 -6.08
CA MET A 153 12.37 3.65 -6.15
C MET A 153 11.94 4.77 -5.19
N ARG A 154 12.51 4.83 -3.99
CA ARG A 154 12.19 5.89 -3.02
C ARG A 154 12.77 7.25 -3.43
N SER A 155 13.91 7.25 -4.13
CA SER A 155 14.56 8.48 -4.55
C SER A 155 13.73 9.27 -5.58
N SER A 156 12.89 8.59 -6.37
CA SER A 156 11.99 9.19 -7.34
C SER A 156 10.66 9.68 -6.75
N TRP A 157 10.41 9.49 -5.45
CA TRP A 157 9.13 9.91 -4.84
C TRP A 157 8.94 11.43 -4.83
N PRO A 158 7.69 11.91 -4.99
CA PRO A 158 7.37 13.33 -4.85
C PRO A 158 7.66 13.82 -3.42
N THR A 159 7.95 15.11 -3.28
CA THR A 159 8.51 15.69 -2.04
C THR A 159 7.59 15.56 -0.82
N HIS A 160 6.28 15.41 -1.02
CA HIS A 160 5.30 15.19 0.05
C HIS A 160 5.35 13.77 0.65
N CYS A 161 5.89 12.79 -0.10
CA CYS A 161 6.05 11.40 0.35
C CYS A 161 7.43 11.11 0.95
N LYS A 162 8.38 12.07 0.89
CA LYS A 162 9.73 11.90 1.42
C LYS A 162 9.76 12.28 2.90
N THR A 163 10.31 11.39 3.71
CA THR A 163 10.53 11.68 5.13
C THR A 163 11.57 12.80 5.31
N GLY A 164 11.47 13.59 6.38
CA GLY A 164 12.34 14.76 6.60
C GLY A 164 13.85 14.45 6.62
N HIS A 165 14.23 13.21 6.90
CA HIS A 165 15.61 12.74 6.81
C HIS A 165 16.11 12.70 5.34
N GLU A 166 15.26 12.28 4.40
CA GLU A 166 15.60 12.07 3.00
C GLU A 166 15.67 13.38 2.21
N LEU A 167 14.82 14.35 2.56
CA LEU A 167 14.93 15.73 2.04
C LEU A 167 16.28 16.36 2.42
N ASN A 168 16.73 16.15 3.65
CA ASN A 168 18.00 16.67 4.15
C ASN A 168 19.23 15.99 3.51
N GLU A 169 19.15 14.71 3.17
CA GLU A 169 20.23 14.03 2.44
C GLU A 169 20.31 14.46 0.97
N GLY A 170 19.17 14.61 0.30
CA GLY A 170 19.10 15.13 -1.07
C GLY A 170 19.69 16.54 -1.18
N ALA A 171 19.29 17.45 -0.29
CA ALA A 171 19.83 18.81 -0.22
C ALA A 171 21.35 18.83 0.04
N ARG A 172 21.86 17.96 0.92
CA ARG A 172 23.31 17.82 1.18
C ARG A 172 24.07 17.30 -0.03
N ARG A 173 23.50 16.36 -0.79
CA ARG A 173 24.12 15.80 -2.01
C ARG A 173 24.19 16.85 -3.13
N ALA A 174 23.11 17.60 -3.34
CA ALA A 174 23.06 18.70 -4.31
C ALA A 174 24.05 19.83 -3.98
N LYS A 175 24.21 20.18 -2.70
CA LYS A 175 25.25 21.14 -2.27
C LYS A 175 26.65 20.62 -2.58
N ARG A 176 26.93 19.34 -2.32
CA ARG A 176 28.25 18.73 -2.53
C ARG A 176 28.66 18.70 -4.00
N THR A 177 27.73 18.38 -4.90
CA THR A 177 27.99 18.42 -6.35
C THR A 177 28.22 19.85 -6.82
N SER A 178 27.39 20.81 -6.40
CA SER A 178 27.58 22.23 -6.72
C SER A 178 28.97 22.77 -6.30
N THR A 179 29.41 22.47 -5.07
CA THR A 179 30.76 22.87 -4.61
C THR A 179 31.89 22.21 -5.39
N SER A 180 31.71 20.95 -5.81
CA SER A 180 32.69 20.22 -6.63
C SER A 180 32.84 20.85 -8.01
N TRP A 181 31.73 21.21 -8.67
CA TRP A 181 31.73 21.90 -9.96
C TRP A 181 32.36 23.29 -9.87
N LYS A 182 32.06 24.04 -8.81
CA LYS A 182 32.63 25.38 -8.59
C LYS A 182 34.15 25.31 -8.42
N GLY A 183 34.64 24.39 -7.57
CA GLY A 183 36.08 24.19 -7.40
C GLY A 183 36.81 23.65 -8.65
N LYS A 184 36.13 22.93 -9.55
CA LYS A 184 36.69 22.57 -10.86
C LYS A 184 36.76 23.78 -11.80
N SER A 185 35.73 24.63 -11.80
CA SER A 185 35.72 25.85 -12.63
C SER A 185 36.80 26.85 -12.20
N ASP A 186 37.00 27.03 -10.89
CA ASP A 186 38.00 27.97 -10.37
C ASP A 186 39.43 27.53 -10.70
N ARG A 187 39.72 26.21 -10.63
CA ARG A 187 41.01 25.65 -11.07
C ARG A 187 41.32 25.87 -12.56
N ILE A 188 40.31 25.80 -13.42
CA ILE A 188 40.48 26.06 -14.86
C ILE A 188 40.81 27.53 -15.12
N LYS A 189 40.21 28.44 -14.34
CA LYS A 189 40.51 29.88 -14.43
C LYS A 189 41.93 30.19 -13.94
N GLU A 190 42.38 29.57 -12.85
CA GLU A 190 43.77 29.71 -12.37
C GLU A 190 44.78 29.26 -13.43
N PHE A 191 44.58 28.07 -14.03
CA PHE A 191 45.45 27.57 -15.11
C PHE A 191 45.52 28.51 -16.32
N GLY A 192 44.37 29.09 -16.71
CA GLY A 192 44.32 30.08 -17.79
C GLY A 192 45.06 31.38 -17.46
N THR A 193 45.04 31.81 -16.18
CA THR A 193 45.75 33.02 -15.74
C THR A 193 47.25 32.82 -15.50
N GLU A 194 47.68 31.59 -15.26
CA GLU A 194 49.10 31.24 -15.09
C GLU A 194 49.79 31.15 -16.46
N ASN A 195 49.12 30.51 -17.44
CA ASN A 195 49.62 30.41 -18.81
C ASN A 195 49.70 31.76 -19.56
N ASN A 196 48.96 32.78 -19.10
CA ASN A 196 48.98 34.14 -19.65
C ASN A 196 50.04 35.05 -18.99
N ARG A 197 50.76 34.55 -17.96
CA ARG A 197 51.83 35.28 -17.27
C ARG A 197 53.24 34.89 -17.74
N GLU A 198 53.37 33.86 -18.57
CA GLU A 198 54.64 33.36 -19.11
C GLU A 198 54.96 33.89 -20.54
N TYR A 199 54.23 34.88 -21.05
CA TYR A 199 54.53 35.60 -22.30
C TYR A 199 54.81 37.08 -22.07
#